data_AF-A0A3Q1JH03-F1
#
_entry.id   AF-A0A3Q1JH03-F1
#
_cell.length_a   1.000
_cell.length_b   1.000
_cell.length_c   1.000
_cell.angle_alpha   90.00
_cell.angle_beta   90.00
_cell.angle_gamma   90.00
#
_symmetry.space_group_name_H-M   'P 1'
#
loop_
_entity.id
_entity.type
_entity.pdbx_description
1 polymer ?
#
loop_
_entity_poly.entity_id
_entity_poly.type
_entity_poly.pdbx_seq_one_letter_code
_entity_poly.pdbx_strand_id
1 'polypeptide(L)'
;MSIALSRCFCRVLSQQAVPSRFLLGEHRHAVASPWLAPVMTLKTSAPLRAEPKKKKKVDPRREQMAKERLRKKLKKLERVPPELIPIEDFITSVKCLDETRERSTPKLSFEESERRAHLLKEWSRYKQGQHVAEVQAVKLALEAQREALEELKLESEELYKAALKPDPLLFPLTREGPAYTPPKPKYEAPDGKYNDITKVYTQ
;
A
#
# COMPACT_ATOMS: atom_id res chain seq x y z
N MET A 1 14.15 -34.47 39.85
CA MET A 1 14.59 -33.94 38.55
C MET A 1 13.37 -33.93 37.62
N SER A 2 12.30 -33.16 37.88
CA SER A 2 12.21 -31.69 37.73
C SER A 2 12.73 -31.29 36.34
N ILE A 3 11.96 -30.73 35.40
CA ILE A 3 10.87 -29.74 35.49
C ILE A 3 9.98 -29.90 34.24
N ALA A 4 8.65 -29.95 34.40
CA ALA A 4 7.68 -29.77 33.32
C ALA A 4 6.99 -28.42 33.53
N LEU A 5 7.20 -27.46 32.62
CA LEU A 5 6.57 -26.13 32.67
C LEU A 5 5.28 -26.13 31.85
N SER A 6 4.17 -25.98 32.58
CA SER A 6 2.81 -25.80 32.08
C SER A 6 2.66 -24.48 31.33
N ARG A 7 2.03 -24.52 30.15
CA ARG A 7 1.63 -23.33 29.40
C ARG A 7 0.22 -22.90 29.84
N CYS A 8 0.16 -21.87 30.67
CA CYS A 8 -1.09 -21.18 31.01
C CYS A 8 -1.50 -20.23 29.88
N PHE A 9 -2.66 -20.47 29.27
CA PHE A 9 -3.33 -19.54 28.38
C PHE A 9 -4.25 -18.60 29.21
N CYS A 10 -3.91 -17.32 29.27
CA CYS A 10 -4.79 -16.30 29.84
C CYS A 10 -5.86 -15.92 28.80
N ARG A 11 -7.09 -16.41 29.00
CA ARG A 11 -8.31 -15.88 28.36
C ARG A 11 -8.75 -14.62 29.12
N VAL A 12 -8.68 -13.46 28.48
CA VAL A 12 -9.33 -12.24 28.98
C VAL A 12 -10.71 -12.14 28.35
N LEU A 13 -11.73 -12.54 29.09
CA LEU A 13 -13.14 -12.24 28.80
C LEU A 13 -13.48 -10.95 29.55
N SER A 14 -13.75 -9.86 28.84
CA SER A 14 -14.33 -8.66 29.44
C SER A 14 -15.85 -8.82 29.47
N GLN A 15 -16.40 -8.95 30.68
CA GLN A 15 -17.82 -8.89 30.96
C GLN A 15 -18.23 -7.41 31.04
N GLN A 16 -19.20 -6.99 30.23
CA GLN A 16 -19.89 -5.71 30.45
C GLN A 16 -21.13 -5.97 31.30
N ALA A 17 -21.11 -5.38 32.49
CA ALA A 17 -22.19 -5.43 33.47
C ALA A 17 -23.31 -4.43 33.10
N VAL A 18 -24.55 -4.90 33.22
CA VAL A 18 -25.78 -4.12 33.22
C VAL A 18 -25.92 -3.42 34.59
N PRO A 19 -26.22 -2.11 34.68
CA PRO A 19 -26.58 -1.52 35.96
C PRO A 19 -28.09 -1.66 36.19
N SER A 20 -28.40 -2.34 37.30
CA SER A 20 -29.73 -2.41 37.89
C SER A 20 -30.11 -1.10 38.59
N ARG A 21 -31.42 -0.91 38.67
CA ARG A 21 -32.14 0.25 39.20
C ARG A 21 -31.85 0.48 40.68
N PHE A 22 -31.54 1.71 41.05
CA PHE A 22 -31.74 2.24 42.40
C PHE A 22 -32.73 3.41 42.33
N LEU A 23 -33.91 3.20 42.91
CA LEU A 23 -34.84 4.23 43.36
C LEU A 23 -34.75 4.25 44.89
N LEU A 24 -34.39 5.39 45.48
CA LEU A 24 -35.18 6.15 46.46
C LEU A 24 -34.28 7.22 47.10
N GLY A 25 -34.71 8.47 47.07
CA GLY A 25 -34.02 9.59 47.70
C GLY A 25 -34.66 10.90 47.26
N GLU A 26 -35.80 11.23 47.85
CA GLU A 26 -36.58 12.42 47.58
C GLU A 26 -35.84 13.72 47.93
N HIS A 27 -35.94 14.67 46.99
CA HIS A 27 -36.19 16.10 47.15
C HIS A 27 -35.47 16.87 48.26
N ARG A 28 -34.59 17.81 47.85
CA ARG A 28 -34.86 19.26 47.92
C ARG A 28 -34.17 20.02 46.78
N HIS A 29 -34.99 20.71 45.99
CA HIS A 29 -34.84 22.00 45.28
C HIS A 29 -33.42 22.60 45.20
N ALA A 30 -32.87 23.02 44.05
CA ALA A 30 -33.49 23.81 43.00
C ALA A 30 -32.81 23.57 41.64
N VAL A 31 -33.63 23.38 40.61
CA VAL A 31 -33.22 23.36 39.21
C VAL A 31 -32.87 24.80 38.82
N ALA A 32 -31.58 25.10 38.71
CA ALA A 32 -31.12 26.30 38.02
C ALA A 32 -31.39 26.11 36.51
N SER A 33 -32.53 26.62 36.03
CA SER A 33 -32.83 26.61 34.60
C SER A 33 -31.84 27.53 33.87
N PRO A 34 -31.42 27.20 32.63
CA PRO A 34 -30.57 28.07 31.82
C PRO A 34 -31.25 29.39 31.38
N TRP A 35 -32.52 29.58 31.74
CA TRP A 35 -33.39 30.66 31.28
C TRP A 35 -33.78 31.64 32.40
N LEU A 36 -33.32 31.40 33.63
CA LEU A 36 -33.47 32.33 34.75
C LEU A 36 -32.17 33.11 34.94
N ALA A 37 -31.98 34.14 34.12
CA ALA A 37 -31.02 35.19 34.45
C ALA A 37 -31.58 35.97 35.65
N PRO A 38 -30.85 36.13 36.77
CA PRO A 38 -31.22 37.09 37.79
C PRO A 38 -31.03 38.49 37.19
N VAL A 39 -32.12 39.00 36.62
CA VAL A 39 -32.36 40.42 36.41
C VAL A 39 -32.24 41.08 37.79
N MET A 40 -31.56 42.22 37.87
CA MET A 40 -31.23 42.98 39.10
C MET A 40 -29.79 42.81 39.61
N THR A 41 -28.82 43.12 38.77
CA THR A 41 -27.83 44.16 39.11
C THR A 41 -27.55 44.99 37.86
N LEU A 42 -28.46 45.89 37.53
CA LEU A 42 -28.19 46.96 36.56
C LEU A 42 -27.12 47.87 37.17
N LYS A 43 -25.85 47.57 36.92
CA LYS A 43 -24.77 48.53 37.11
C LYS A 43 -24.94 49.60 36.04
N THR A 44 -25.60 50.69 36.39
CA THR A 44 -25.85 51.87 35.54
C THR A 44 -24.61 52.71 35.25
N SER A 45 -23.42 52.27 35.67
CA SER A 45 -22.17 52.85 35.18
C SER A 45 -22.01 52.52 33.70
N ALA A 46 -21.97 53.57 32.86
CA ALA A 46 -21.62 53.42 31.45
C ALA A 46 -20.34 52.57 31.33
N PRO A 47 -20.30 51.51 30.49
CA PRO A 47 -19.05 50.86 30.20
C PRO A 47 -18.17 51.90 29.53
N LEU A 48 -17.24 52.47 30.29
CA LEU A 48 -16.16 53.27 29.75
C LEU A 48 -15.51 52.37 28.70
N ARG A 49 -15.73 52.70 27.43
CA ARG A 49 -15.06 52.06 26.31
C ARG A 49 -13.58 52.35 26.47
N ALA A 50 -12.91 51.54 27.28
CA ALA A 50 -11.47 51.46 27.23
C ALA A 50 -11.13 51.17 25.77
N GLU A 51 -10.27 52.01 25.19
CA GLU A 51 -9.81 51.85 23.82
C GLU A 51 -9.47 50.38 23.57
N PRO A 52 -9.86 49.79 22.44
CA PRO A 52 -9.55 48.40 22.14
C PRO A 52 -8.03 48.22 22.19
N LYS A 53 -7.53 47.72 23.33
CA LYS A 53 -6.11 47.47 23.51
C LYS A 53 -5.70 46.48 22.43
N LYS A 54 -4.77 46.90 21.56
CA LYS A 54 -4.23 46.06 20.49
C LYS A 54 -3.93 44.68 21.06
N LYS A 55 -4.57 43.63 20.52
CA LYS A 55 -4.28 42.25 20.92
C LYS A 55 -2.78 42.05 20.75
N LYS A 56 -2.08 41.75 21.85
CA LYS A 56 -0.63 41.52 21.79
C LYS A 56 -0.36 40.38 20.82
N LYS A 57 0.59 40.61 19.91
CA LYS A 57 1.08 39.57 19.01
C LYS A 57 1.50 38.37 19.86
N VAL A 58 1.18 37.16 19.40
CA VAL A 58 1.49 35.92 20.11
C VAL A 58 2.96 35.92 20.52
N ASP A 59 3.23 35.54 21.78
CA ASP A 59 4.59 35.56 22.31
C ASP A 59 5.51 34.68 21.43
N PRO A 60 6.66 35.19 20.97
CA PRO A 60 7.57 34.42 20.11
C PRO A 60 8.07 33.13 20.78
N ARG A 61 8.11 33.10 22.12
CA ARG A 61 8.44 31.90 22.92
C ARG A 61 7.43 30.78 22.77
N ARG A 62 6.13 31.09 22.62
CA ARG A 62 5.07 30.08 22.42
C ARG A 62 5.22 29.41 21.05
N GLU A 63 5.56 30.21 20.02
CA GLU A 63 5.81 29.71 18.68
C GLU A 63 7.09 28.84 18.62
N GLN A 64 8.16 29.23 19.32
CA GLN A 64 9.39 28.44 19.41
C GLN A 64 9.15 27.08 20.10
N MET A 65 8.46 27.06 21.24
CA MET A 65 8.10 25.81 21.92
C MET A 65 7.19 24.92 21.06
N ALA A 66 6.28 25.50 20.29
CA ALA A 66 5.44 24.75 19.35
C ALA A 66 6.28 24.12 18.21
N LYS A 67 7.23 24.87 17.65
CA LYS A 67 8.18 24.37 16.63
C LYS A 67 9.03 23.22 17.17
N GLU A 68 9.54 23.32 18.40
CA GLU A 68 10.33 22.25 19.01
C GLU A 68 9.51 20.99 19.28
N ARG A 69 8.26 21.14 19.75
CA ARG A 69 7.34 20.01 19.94
C ARG A 69 7.03 19.33 18.62
N LEU A 70 6.78 20.11 17.56
CA LEU A 70 6.56 19.59 16.21
C LEU A 70 7.81 18.85 15.69
N ARG A 71 9.00 19.43 15.83
CA ARG A 71 10.27 18.78 15.46
C ARG A 71 10.46 17.44 16.19
N LYS A 72 10.13 17.37 17.49
CA LYS A 72 10.21 16.13 18.26
C LYS A 72 9.19 15.09 17.79
N LYS A 73 7.98 15.50 17.40
CA LYS A 73 6.95 14.60 16.83
C LYS A 73 7.37 14.08 15.46
N LEU A 74 7.88 14.96 14.60
CA LEU A 74 8.37 14.61 13.27
C LEU A 74 9.54 13.62 13.37
N LYS A 75 10.52 13.87 14.23
CA LYS A 75 11.61 12.91 14.54
C LYS A 75 11.13 11.57 15.09
N LYS A 76 9.96 11.52 15.73
CA LYS A 76 9.36 10.25 16.20
C LYS A 76 8.65 9.52 15.06
N LEU A 77 7.95 10.25 14.20
CA LEU A 77 7.29 9.69 13.01
C LEU A 77 8.31 9.18 11.99
N GLU A 78 9.39 9.92 11.73
CA GLU A 78 10.49 9.49 10.86
C GLU A 78 11.22 8.25 11.39
N ARG A 79 11.18 8.00 12.70
CA ARG A 79 11.75 6.79 13.30
C ARG A 79 10.87 5.56 13.11
N VAL A 80 9.56 5.75 12.88
CA VAL A 80 8.64 4.64 12.60
C VAL A 80 8.81 4.28 11.13
N PRO A 81 9.23 3.05 10.79
CA PRO A 81 9.31 2.65 9.39
C PRO A 81 7.91 2.63 8.77
N PRO A 82 7.74 3.13 7.54
CA PRO A 82 6.45 3.09 6.87
C PRO A 82 6.03 1.64 6.59
N GLU A 83 4.77 1.32 6.82
CA GLU A 83 4.18 0.02 6.46
C GLU A 83 3.94 -0.06 4.95
N LEU A 84 4.33 -1.16 4.31
CA LEU A 84 4.13 -1.33 2.88
C LEU A 84 2.65 -1.56 2.58
N ILE A 85 2.16 -0.99 1.47
CA ILE A 85 0.82 -1.25 0.97
C ILE A 85 0.72 -2.76 0.66
N PRO A 86 -0.31 -3.47 1.18
CA PRO A 86 -0.44 -4.89 0.95
C PRO A 86 -0.77 -5.19 -0.52
N ILE A 87 -0.19 -6.28 -1.05
CA ILE A 87 -0.49 -6.78 -2.39
C ILE A 87 -1.72 -7.66 -2.30
N GLU A 88 -2.86 -7.16 -2.76
CA GLU A 88 -4.16 -7.87 -2.65
C GLU A 88 -4.14 -9.25 -3.33
N ASP A 89 -3.45 -9.39 -4.47
CA ASP A 89 -3.40 -10.64 -5.24
C ASP A 89 -2.68 -11.80 -4.54
N PHE A 90 -1.75 -11.50 -3.64
CA PHE A 90 -1.05 -12.53 -2.85
C PHE A 90 -1.86 -13.00 -1.65
N ILE A 91 -2.83 -12.21 -1.21
CA ILE A 91 -3.63 -12.51 -0.03
C ILE A 91 -4.88 -13.27 -0.48
N THR A 92 -5.02 -14.51 -0.02
CA THR A 92 -6.22 -15.29 -0.30
C THR A 92 -7.44 -14.64 0.33
N SER A 93 -8.44 -14.32 -0.49
CA SER A 93 -9.67 -13.70 0.00
C SER A 93 -10.46 -14.68 0.88
N VAL A 94 -11.15 -14.17 1.89
CA VAL A 94 -12.00 -14.97 2.80
C VAL A 94 -13.07 -15.76 2.04
N LYS A 95 -13.53 -15.24 0.89
CA LYS A 95 -14.52 -15.91 0.02
C LYS A 95 -14.01 -17.21 -0.60
N CYS A 96 -12.69 -17.41 -0.68
CA CYS A 96 -12.08 -18.63 -1.20
C CYS A 96 -11.93 -19.72 -0.13
N LEU A 97 -12.08 -19.38 1.16
CA LEU A 97 -11.98 -20.32 2.28
C LEU A 97 -13.31 -21.03 2.59
N ASP A 98 -14.37 -20.69 1.85
CA ASP A 98 -15.69 -21.27 2.01
C ASP A 98 -15.75 -22.66 1.35
N GLU A 99 -15.78 -23.71 2.18
CA GLU A 99 -15.81 -25.13 1.78
C GLU A 99 -17.02 -25.46 0.90
N THR A 100 -18.12 -24.70 0.97
CA THR A 100 -19.31 -24.92 0.13
C THR A 100 -19.03 -24.71 -1.37
N ARG A 101 -17.93 -24.03 -1.70
CA ARG A 101 -17.50 -23.75 -3.07
C ARG A 101 -16.53 -24.80 -3.61
N GLU A 102 -16.10 -25.74 -2.76
CA GLU A 102 -15.19 -26.80 -3.17
C GLU A 102 -15.85 -27.73 -4.19
N ARG A 103 -15.13 -28.03 -5.25
CA ARG A 103 -15.54 -29.01 -6.26
C ARG A 103 -14.81 -30.31 -5.97
N SER A 104 -15.54 -31.42 -5.97
CA SER A 104 -14.96 -32.75 -5.77
C SER A 104 -13.96 -33.07 -6.89
N THR A 105 -12.75 -33.48 -6.51
CA THR A 105 -11.71 -33.87 -7.47
C THR A 105 -12.06 -35.21 -8.14
N PRO A 106 -12.15 -35.28 -9.47
CA PRO A 106 -12.39 -36.54 -10.16
C PRO A 106 -11.16 -37.44 -10.05
N LYS A 107 -11.37 -38.75 -9.87
CA LYS A 107 -10.30 -39.75 -9.95
C LYS A 107 -9.89 -39.88 -11.41
N LEU A 108 -8.61 -39.65 -11.69
CA LEU A 108 -8.05 -39.80 -13.03
C LEU A 108 -7.85 -41.29 -13.34
N SER A 109 -8.14 -41.68 -14.58
CA SER A 109 -7.78 -43.02 -15.06
C SER A 109 -6.26 -43.13 -15.22
N PHE A 110 -5.75 -44.36 -15.19
CA PHE A 110 -4.32 -44.62 -15.38
C PHE A 110 -3.83 -44.06 -16.72
N GLU A 111 -4.57 -44.33 -17.81
CA GLU A 111 -4.23 -43.84 -19.15
C GLU A 111 -4.14 -42.31 -19.21
N GLU A 112 -5.07 -41.59 -18.58
CA GLU A 112 -5.03 -40.12 -18.55
C GLU A 112 -3.81 -39.61 -17.78
N SER A 113 -3.46 -40.25 -16.66
CA SER A 113 -2.30 -39.89 -15.88
C SER A 113 -0.99 -40.11 -16.65
N GLU A 114 -0.88 -41.21 -17.38
CA GLU A 114 0.27 -41.49 -18.24
C GLU A 114 0.37 -40.53 -19.42
N ARG A 115 -0.75 -40.24 -20.10
CA ARG A 115 -0.79 -39.25 -21.20
C ARG A 115 -0.31 -37.87 -20.73
N ARG A 116 -0.76 -37.42 -19.55
CA ARG A 116 -0.29 -36.14 -18.96
C ARG A 116 1.19 -36.20 -18.62
N ALA A 117 1.67 -37.29 -18.02
CA ALA A 117 3.08 -37.44 -17.68
C ALA A 117 3.97 -37.45 -18.93
N HIS A 118 3.54 -38.11 -20.01
CA HIS A 118 4.23 -38.10 -21.29
C HIS A 118 4.29 -36.70 -21.90
N LEU A 119 3.14 -36.00 -21.95
CA LEU A 119 3.06 -34.64 -22.47
C LEU A 119 4.00 -33.68 -21.72
N LEU A 120 4.08 -33.79 -20.39
CA LEU A 120 4.97 -32.97 -19.58
C LEU A 120 6.46 -33.25 -19.87
N LYS A 121 6.82 -34.50 -20.17
CA LYS A 121 8.19 -34.86 -20.59
C LYS A 121 8.52 -34.29 -21.98
N GLU A 122 7.57 -34.31 -22.90
CA GLU A 122 7.76 -33.69 -24.22
C GLU A 122 7.86 -32.17 -24.11
N TRP A 123 7.01 -31.56 -23.28
CA TRP A 123 7.03 -30.13 -23.02
C TRP A 123 8.34 -29.67 -22.40
N SER A 124 8.90 -30.42 -21.45
CA SER A 124 10.18 -30.09 -20.83
C SER A 124 11.32 -30.14 -21.84
N ARG A 125 11.37 -31.17 -22.70
CA ARG A 125 12.33 -31.27 -23.81
C ARG A 125 12.20 -30.11 -24.79
N TYR A 126 10.96 -29.77 -25.17
CA TYR A 126 10.68 -28.65 -26.07
C TYR A 126 11.17 -27.33 -25.47
N LYS A 127 10.82 -27.04 -24.21
CA LYS A 127 11.23 -25.83 -23.52
C LYS A 127 12.74 -25.73 -23.33
N GLN A 128 13.40 -26.86 -23.07
CA GLN A 128 14.85 -26.91 -23.03
C GLN A 128 15.46 -26.57 -24.40
N GLY A 129 14.90 -27.08 -25.50
CA GLY A 129 15.31 -26.72 -26.86
C GLY A 129 15.17 -25.22 -27.14
N GLN A 130 14.03 -24.61 -26.78
CA GLN A 130 13.82 -23.16 -26.90
C GLN A 130 14.87 -22.38 -26.11
N HIS A 131 15.10 -22.76 -24.85
CA HIS A 131 16.08 -22.10 -24.00
C HIS A 131 17.51 -22.18 -24.56
N VAL A 132 17.93 -23.34 -25.04
CA VAL A 132 19.25 -23.51 -25.66
C VAL A 132 19.40 -22.61 -26.88
N ALA A 133 18.37 -22.54 -27.74
CA ALA A 133 18.38 -21.68 -28.91
C ALA A 133 18.44 -20.18 -28.55
N GLU A 134 17.67 -19.74 -27.56
CA GLU A 134 17.71 -18.36 -27.05
C GLU A 134 19.09 -18.00 -26.48
N VAL A 135 19.67 -18.88 -25.66
CA VAL A 135 21.01 -18.68 -25.09
C VAL A 135 22.07 -18.63 -26.18
N GLN A 136 21.97 -19.48 -27.21
CA GLN A 136 22.88 -19.44 -28.36
C GLN A 136 22.74 -18.12 -29.13
N ALA A 137 21.52 -17.65 -29.39
CA ALA A 137 21.29 -16.39 -30.09
C ALA A 137 21.87 -15.19 -29.33
N VAL A 138 21.70 -15.16 -28.01
CA VAL A 138 22.30 -14.11 -27.15
C VAL A 138 23.83 -14.19 -27.18
N LYS A 139 24.43 -15.39 -27.11
CA LYS A 139 25.89 -15.56 -27.19
C LYS A 139 26.44 -15.03 -28.52
N LEU A 140 25.83 -15.42 -29.63
CA LEU A 140 26.21 -14.95 -30.96
C LEU A 140 26.10 -13.42 -31.09
N ALA A 141 25.03 -12.83 -30.57
CA ALA A 141 24.86 -11.37 -30.57
C ALA A 141 25.94 -10.65 -29.74
N LEU A 142 26.34 -11.24 -28.60
CA LEU A 142 27.41 -10.69 -27.76
C LEU A 142 28.80 -10.85 -28.37
N GLU A 143 29.07 -11.98 -29.02
CA GLU A 143 30.32 -12.23 -29.75
C GLU A 143 30.47 -11.23 -30.90
N ALA A 144 29.43 -11.09 -31.73
CA ALA A 144 29.39 -10.10 -32.82
C ALA A 144 29.56 -8.66 -32.30
N GLN A 145 28.95 -8.31 -31.17
CA GLN A 145 29.13 -7.00 -30.54
C GLN A 145 30.59 -6.77 -30.12
N ARG A 146 31.27 -7.79 -29.57
CA ARG A 146 32.67 -7.68 -29.14
C ARG A 146 33.62 -7.53 -30.31
N GLU A 147 33.46 -8.37 -31.33
CA GLU A 147 34.26 -8.30 -32.57
C GLU A 147 34.13 -6.91 -33.22
N ALA A 148 32.90 -6.40 -33.36
CA ALA A 148 32.65 -5.06 -33.90
C ALA A 148 33.32 -3.95 -33.09
N LEU A 149 33.40 -4.08 -31.75
CA LEU A 149 34.08 -3.10 -30.89
C LEU A 149 35.61 -3.20 -30.98
N GLU A 150 36.16 -4.39 -31.19
CA GLU A 150 37.59 -4.62 -31.42
C GLU A 150 38.03 -4.01 -32.75
N GLU A 151 37.27 -4.25 -33.82
CA GLU A 151 37.49 -3.65 -35.14
C GLU A 151 37.38 -2.12 -35.08
N LEU A 152 36.32 -1.59 -34.45
CA LEU A 152 36.12 -0.15 -34.29
C LEU A 152 37.30 0.52 -33.58
N LYS A 153 37.90 -0.17 -32.59
CA LYS A 153 39.06 0.33 -31.85
C LYS A 153 40.31 0.42 -32.73
N LEU A 154 40.52 -0.53 -33.63
CA LEU A 154 41.63 -0.52 -34.58
C LEU A 154 41.48 0.60 -35.62
N GLU A 155 40.25 0.88 -36.04
CA GLU A 155 39.96 1.94 -37.02
C GLU A 155 39.99 3.35 -36.38
N SER A 156 39.34 3.53 -35.22
CA SER A 156 39.23 4.84 -34.57
C SER A 156 38.97 4.77 -33.06
N GLU A 157 39.94 5.25 -32.27
CA GLU A 157 39.81 5.25 -30.80
C GLU A 157 38.74 6.22 -30.28
N GLU A 158 38.47 7.31 -31.01
CA GLU A 158 37.48 8.33 -30.60
C GLU A 158 36.05 7.77 -30.64
N LEU A 159 35.69 7.06 -31.71
CA LEU A 159 34.37 6.43 -31.85
C LEU A 159 34.21 5.28 -30.86
N TYR A 160 35.26 4.50 -30.62
CA TYR A 160 35.26 3.47 -29.59
C TYR A 160 34.93 4.05 -28.20
N LYS A 161 35.59 5.15 -27.81
CA LYS A 161 35.30 5.84 -26.53
C LYS A 161 33.89 6.43 -26.49
N ALA A 162 33.33 6.82 -27.63
CA ALA A 162 31.95 7.30 -27.71
C ALA A 162 30.94 6.14 -27.55
N ALA A 163 31.16 5.02 -28.25
CA ALA A 163 30.28 3.84 -28.22
C ALA A 163 30.20 3.17 -26.85
N LEU A 164 31.27 3.25 -26.04
CA LEU A 164 31.27 2.74 -24.67
C LEU A 164 30.40 3.55 -23.69
N LYS A 165 30.02 4.79 -24.04
CA LYS A 165 29.22 5.62 -23.14
C LYS A 165 27.78 5.09 -23.08
N PRO A 166 27.20 4.93 -21.88
CA PRO A 166 25.80 4.55 -21.76
C PRO A 166 24.90 5.65 -22.32
N ASP A 167 23.87 5.27 -23.05
CA ASP A 167 22.88 6.21 -23.57
C ASP A 167 21.92 6.66 -22.45
N PRO A 168 21.91 7.94 -22.05
CA PRO A 168 20.98 8.43 -21.03
C PRO A 168 19.52 8.42 -21.50
N LEU A 169 19.25 8.34 -22.81
CA LEU A 169 17.89 8.34 -23.36
C LEU A 169 17.20 6.97 -23.29
N LEU A 170 17.94 5.91 -22.91
CA LEU A 170 17.40 4.56 -22.85
C LEU A 170 16.32 4.40 -21.76
N PHE A 171 16.39 5.19 -20.68
CA PHE A 171 15.44 5.12 -19.57
C PHE A 171 14.65 6.44 -19.44
N PRO A 172 13.32 6.38 -19.28
CA PRO A 172 12.48 5.19 -19.07
C PRO A 172 12.04 4.50 -20.39
N LEU A 173 12.29 3.18 -20.51
CA LEU A 173 11.83 2.37 -21.63
C LEU A 173 10.41 1.82 -21.37
N THR A 174 9.44 2.21 -22.18
CA THR A 174 8.08 1.65 -22.17
C THR A 174 7.82 0.83 -23.43
N ARG A 175 7.38 -0.42 -23.28
CA ARG A 175 6.99 -1.30 -24.38
C ARG A 175 5.73 -2.07 -24.00
N GLU A 176 4.73 -2.03 -24.87
CA GLU A 176 3.53 -2.85 -24.73
C GLU A 176 3.77 -4.23 -25.36
N GLY A 177 3.16 -5.27 -24.77
CA GLY A 177 3.20 -6.61 -25.34
C GLY A 177 2.39 -6.73 -26.63
N PRO A 178 2.61 -7.77 -27.44
CA PRO A 178 1.83 -8.00 -28.65
C PRO A 178 0.35 -8.28 -28.31
N ALA A 179 -0.56 -7.69 -29.08
CA ALA A 179 -1.98 -8.01 -29.01
C ALA A 179 -2.31 -9.31 -29.76
N TYR A 180 -3.38 -9.99 -29.37
CA TYR A 180 -3.85 -11.19 -30.09
C TYR A 180 -4.33 -10.87 -31.51
N THR A 181 -4.99 -9.72 -31.69
CA THR A 181 -5.41 -9.20 -33.00
C THR A 181 -4.97 -7.75 -33.17
N PRO A 182 -4.56 -7.34 -34.39
CA PRO A 182 -4.24 -5.95 -34.66
C PRO A 182 -5.47 -5.04 -34.54
N PRO A 183 -5.27 -3.73 -34.31
CA PRO A 183 -6.37 -2.78 -34.19
C PRO A 183 -7.15 -2.64 -35.51
N LYS A 184 -8.47 -2.53 -35.41
CA LYS A 184 -9.33 -2.24 -36.55
C LYS A 184 -9.33 -0.73 -36.83
N PRO A 185 -9.10 -0.29 -38.08
CA PRO A 185 -9.18 1.13 -38.42
C PRO A 185 -10.63 1.62 -38.28
N LYS A 186 -10.81 2.83 -37.74
CA LYS A 186 -12.13 3.49 -37.55
C LYS A 186 -13.11 2.70 -36.66
N TYR A 187 -12.59 1.96 -35.68
CA TYR A 187 -13.44 1.35 -34.66
C TYR A 187 -13.92 2.41 -33.67
N GLU A 188 -15.23 2.61 -33.60
CA GLU A 188 -15.87 3.47 -32.59
C GLU A 188 -16.24 2.61 -31.38
N ALA A 189 -15.54 2.84 -30.27
CA ALA A 189 -15.85 2.19 -29.00
C ALA A 189 -17.11 2.82 -28.37
N PRO A 190 -17.93 2.04 -27.66
CA PRO A 190 -19.08 2.59 -26.94
C PRO A 190 -18.65 3.50 -25.78
N ASP A 191 -19.48 4.50 -25.48
CA ASP A 191 -19.24 5.42 -24.37
C ASP A 191 -19.33 4.72 -23.00
N GLY A 192 -18.48 5.12 -22.07
CA GLY A 192 -18.43 4.58 -20.71
C GLY A 192 -17.80 5.54 -19.71
N LYS A 193 -17.97 5.26 -18.41
CA LYS A 193 -17.34 6.01 -17.30
C LYS A 193 -16.31 5.13 -16.60
N TYR A 194 -15.11 5.67 -16.42
CA TYR A 194 -14.07 5.03 -15.60
C TYR A 194 -14.13 5.58 -14.17
N ASN A 195 -14.40 4.71 -13.20
CA ASN A 195 -14.36 5.04 -11.78
C ASN A 195 -13.23 4.24 -11.14
N ASP A 196 -12.24 4.93 -10.59
CA ASP A 196 -11.17 4.30 -9.83
C ASP A 196 -11.71 3.84 -8.47
N ILE A 197 -11.57 2.53 -8.21
CA ILE A 197 -12.01 1.85 -6.97
C ILE A 197 -10.83 1.30 -6.17
N THR A 198 -9.60 1.74 -6.48
CA THR A 198 -8.40 1.33 -5.75
C THR A 198 -8.51 1.70 -4.27
N LYS A 199 -8.19 0.74 -3.39
CA LYS A 199 -8.25 0.95 -1.95
C LYS A 199 -7.05 1.78 -1.51
N VAL A 200 -7.31 2.91 -0.86
CA VAL A 200 -6.27 3.74 -0.26
C VAL A 200 -5.96 3.22 1.15
N TYR A 201 -4.71 2.82 1.38
CA TYR A 201 -4.21 2.36 2.68
C TYR A 201 -3.51 3.53 3.38
N THR A 202 -4.00 3.92 4.55
CA THR A 202 -3.41 4.99 5.38
C THR A 202 -2.67 4.42 6.57
N GLN A 203 -1.47 4.96 6.83
CA GLN A 203 -0.61 4.64 7.98
C GLN A 203 -0.92 5.53 9.18
#